data_AF-A0A961JDD0-F1
#
_entry.id   AF-A0A961JDD0-F1
#
_cell.length_a   1.000
_cell.length_b   1.000
_cell.length_c   1.000
_cell.angle_alpha   90.00
_cell.angle_beta   90.00
_cell.angle_gamma   90.00
#
_symmetry.space_group_name_H-M   'P 1'
#
loop_
_entity.id
_entity.type
_entity.pdbx_description
1 polymer ?
#
loop_
_entity_poly.entity_id
_entity_poly.type
_entity_poly.pdbx_seq_one_letter_code
_entity_poly.pdbx_strand_id
1 'polypeptide(L)'
;MAGLLSYRRAEAEARPLTPETLARVIATSRRVCLTQLALFAALAAGLGWTASRLDGAGSAILGGLAALAAWGVLAAALSTWDHFRASIALGRLTPASLAAETDPRAFWWTYRAVFPMQWTMR
;
A
#
# COMPACT_ATOMS: atom_id res chain seq x y z
N MET A 1 -0.40 -6.48 5.82
CA MET A 1 -1.52 -5.52 5.79
C MET A 1 -2.21 -5.65 4.44
N ALA A 2 -3.46 -6.08 4.39
CA ALA A 2 -3.97 -6.65 3.15
C ALA A 2 -5.49 -6.43 2.87
N GLY A 3 -6.08 -5.38 3.43
CA GLY A 3 -7.55 -5.22 3.39
C GLY A 3 -8.13 -4.24 2.36
N LEU A 4 -7.34 -3.46 1.62
CA LEU A 4 -7.87 -2.31 0.86
C LEU A 4 -7.71 -2.36 -0.67
N LEU A 5 -6.97 -3.34 -1.20
CA LEU A 5 -6.85 -3.56 -2.64
C LEU A 5 -7.31 -4.97 -2.96
N SER A 6 -8.62 -5.16 -3.13
CA SER A 6 -9.12 -6.29 -3.89
C SER A 6 -9.19 -5.85 -5.35
N TYR A 7 -8.13 -6.10 -6.11
CA TYR A 7 -8.25 -6.05 -7.57
C TYR A 7 -9.28 -7.11 -7.97
N ARG A 8 -10.29 -6.71 -8.75
CA ARG A 8 -11.26 -7.69 -9.26
C ARG A 8 -10.50 -8.64 -10.18
N ARG A 9 -10.72 -9.95 -10.04
CA ARG A 9 -10.12 -11.01 -10.88
C ARG A 9 -10.15 -10.67 -12.38
N ALA A 10 -11.23 -10.04 -12.84
CA ALA A 10 -11.39 -9.60 -14.23
C ALA A 10 -10.37 -8.54 -14.69
N GLU A 11 -9.91 -7.63 -13.82
CA GLU A 11 -8.88 -6.63 -14.17
C GLU A 11 -7.48 -7.25 -14.20
N ALA A 12 -7.25 -8.28 -13.38
CA ALA A 12 -5.98 -9.01 -13.34
C ALA A 12 -5.83 -10.02 -14.49
N GLU A 13 -6.94 -10.58 -14.98
CA GLU A 13 -6.99 -11.53 -16.10
C GLU A 13 -7.21 -10.84 -17.47
N ALA A 14 -7.48 -9.53 -17.49
CA ALA A 14 -7.71 -8.78 -18.73
C ALA A 14 -6.44 -8.76 -19.60
N ARG A 15 -6.48 -9.48 -20.73
CA ARG A 15 -5.55 -9.27 -21.85
C ARG A 15 -6.17 -8.31 -22.87
N PRO A 16 -5.39 -7.37 -23.43
CA PRO A 16 -3.98 -7.08 -23.14
C PRO A 16 -3.77 -6.22 -21.89
N LEU A 17 -2.68 -6.46 -21.16
CA LEU A 17 -2.15 -5.53 -20.15
C LEU A 17 -1.68 -4.26 -20.85
N THR A 18 -2.56 -3.27 -20.95
CA THR A 18 -2.24 -2.00 -21.60
C THR A 18 -1.47 -1.07 -20.65
N PRO A 19 -0.66 -0.14 -21.19
CA PRO A 19 -0.05 0.92 -20.40
C PRO A 19 -1.07 1.74 -19.60
N GLU A 20 -2.30 1.87 -20.13
CA GLU A 20 -3.39 2.58 -19.47
C GLU A 20 -3.91 1.85 -18.23
N THR A 21 -4.14 0.53 -18.33
CA THR A 21 -4.52 -0.29 -17.17
C THR A 21 -3.44 -0.23 -16.10
N LEU A 22 -2.17 -0.33 -16.49
CA LEU A 22 -1.04 -0.23 -15.57
C LEU A 22 -1.00 1.12 -14.83
N ALA A 23 -1.19 2.22 -15.55
CA ALA A 23 -1.22 3.56 -14.98
C ALA A 23 -2.37 3.73 -13.97
N ARG A 24 -3.58 3.22 -14.29
CA ARG A 24 -4.72 3.26 -13.36
C ARG A 24 -4.46 2.43 -12.10
N VAL A 25 -3.90 1.23 -12.25
CA VAL A 25 -3.59 0.33 -11.14
C VAL A 25 -2.55 0.97 -10.21
N ILE A 26 -1.49 1.57 -10.75
CA ILE A 26 -0.48 2.31 -9.97
C ILE A 26 -1.10 3.51 -9.26
N ALA A 27 -1.90 4.31 -9.95
CA ALA A 27 -2.53 5.49 -9.36
C ALA A 27 -3.46 5.13 -8.20
N THR A 28 -4.27 4.08 -8.37
CA THR A 28 -5.17 3.57 -7.33
C THR A 28 -4.39 3.01 -6.14
N SER A 29 -3.35 2.20 -6.39
CA SER A 29 -2.47 1.67 -5.32
C SER A 29 -1.84 2.80 -4.50
N ARG A 30 -1.30 3.82 -5.15
CA ARG A 30 -0.71 4.99 -4.47
C ARG A 30 -1.71 5.72 -3.58
N ARG A 31 -2.92 5.96 -4.09
CA ARG A 31 -4.00 6.60 -3.30
C ARG A 31 -4.31 5.78 -2.05
N VAL A 32 -4.44 4.47 -2.18
CA VAL A 32 -4.73 3.59 -1.03
C VAL A 32 -3.60 3.61 0.00
N CYS A 33 -2.34 3.50 -0.42
CA CYS A 33 -1.20 3.56 0.50
C CYS A 33 -1.15 4.90 1.25
N LEU A 34 -1.39 6.01 0.56
CA LEU A 34 -1.45 7.34 1.19
C LEU A 34 -2.62 7.47 2.16
N THR A 35 -3.81 6.96 1.83
CA THR A 35 -4.96 6.96 2.72
C THR A 35 -4.71 6.12 3.97
N GLN A 36 -4.09 4.95 3.82
CA GLN A 36 -3.70 4.11 4.95
C GLN A 36 -2.70 4.83 5.85
N LEU A 37 -1.67 5.44 5.26
CA LEU A 37 -0.68 6.22 6.01
C LEU A 37 -1.35 7.38 6.77
N ALA A 38 -2.27 8.10 6.12
CA ALA A 38 -3.02 9.19 6.74
C ALA A 38 -3.90 8.70 7.90
N LEU A 39 -4.59 7.56 7.74
CA LEU A 39 -5.41 6.95 8.80
C LEU A 39 -4.55 6.54 10.00
N PHE A 40 -3.40 5.90 9.79
CA PHE A 40 -2.50 5.53 10.89
C PHE A 40 -1.88 6.76 11.55
N ALA A 41 -1.50 7.78 10.77
CA ALA A 41 -0.98 9.03 11.31
C ALA A 41 -2.04 9.75 12.17
N ALA A 42 -3.30 9.80 11.69
CA ALA A 42 -4.41 10.37 12.44
C ALA A 42 -4.68 9.59 13.74
N LEU A 43 -4.61 8.26 13.71
CA LEU A 43 -4.76 7.42 14.90
C LEU A 43 -3.64 7.67 15.92
N ALA A 44 -2.38 7.70 15.47
CA ALA A 44 -1.23 7.96 16.35
C ALA A 44 -1.30 9.36 16.96
N ALA A 45 -1.66 10.37 16.17
CA ALA A 45 -1.85 11.75 16.64
C ALA A 45 -3.02 11.86 17.63
N GLY A 46 -4.14 11.18 17.37
CA GLY A 46 -5.28 11.13 18.28
C GLY A 46 -4.92 10.50 19.62
N LEU A 47 -4.22 9.36 19.62
CA LEU A 47 -3.73 8.71 20.84
C LEU A 47 -2.75 9.60 21.61
N GLY A 48 -1.82 10.26 20.91
CA GLY A 48 -0.88 11.21 21.53
C GLY A 48 -1.58 12.43 22.13
N TRP A 49 -2.60 12.97 21.46
CA TRP A 49 -3.43 14.07 21.96
C TRP A 49 -4.24 13.66 23.20
N THR A 50 -4.84 12.46 23.21
CA THR A 50 -5.57 11.97 24.38
C THR A 50 -4.63 11.71 25.56
N ALA A 51 -3.44 11.17 25.30
CA ALA A 51 -2.42 10.93 26.33
C ALA A 51 -1.99 12.22 27.04
N SER A 52 -1.88 13.34 26.32
CA SER A 52 -1.47 14.64 26.89
C SER A 52 -2.55 15.34 27.72
N ARG A 53 -3.79 14.83 27.71
CA ARG A 53 -4.94 15.36 28.47
C ARG A 53 -5.25 14.57 29.74
N LEU A 54 -4.58 13.44 29.93
CA LEU A 54 -4.76 12.56 31.08
C LEU A 54 -3.56 12.68 32.01
N ASP A 55 -3.81 12.49 33.31
CA ASP A 55 -2.78 12.37 34.32
C ASP A 55 -2.65 10.92 34.82
N GLY A 56 -1.46 10.57 35.31
CA GLY A 56 -1.19 9.27 35.92
C GLY A 56 -1.13 8.10 34.92
N ALA A 57 -1.51 6.91 35.37
CA ALA A 57 -1.32 5.66 34.63
C ALA A 57 -2.01 5.63 33.25
N GLY A 58 -3.14 6.32 33.10
CA GLY A 58 -3.86 6.43 31.83
C GLY A 58 -3.06 7.16 30.74
N SER A 59 -2.29 8.19 31.13
CA SER A 59 -1.38 8.90 30.23
C SER A 59 -0.23 8.01 29.77
N ALA A 60 0.36 7.23 30.67
CA ALA A 60 1.47 6.33 30.34
C ALA A 60 1.05 5.21 29.37
N ILE A 61 -0.12 4.60 29.57
CA ILE A 61 -0.66 3.55 28.68
C ILE A 61 -0.92 4.12 27.29
N LEU A 62 -1.62 5.26 27.20
CA LEU A 62 -1.92 5.89 25.91
C LEU A 62 -0.69 6.46 25.21
N GLY A 63 0.28 6.96 25.96
CA GLY A 63 1.58 7.37 25.44
C GLY A 63 2.37 6.19 24.86
N GLY A 64 2.36 5.04 25.55
CA GLY A 64 2.94 3.79 25.04
C GLY A 64 2.26 3.30 23.75
N LEU A 65 0.92 3.34 23.71
CA LEU A 65 0.15 2.99 22.51
C LEU A 65 0.41 3.98 21.36
N ALA A 66 0.52 5.28 21.64
CA ALA A 66 0.85 6.30 20.65
C ALA A 66 2.26 6.08 20.08
N ALA A 67 3.23 5.72 20.92
CA ALA A 67 4.60 5.41 20.48
C ALA A 67 4.64 4.16 19.58
N LEU A 68 3.91 3.09 19.95
CA LEU A 68 3.77 1.89 19.11
C LEU A 68 3.06 2.21 17.79
N ALA A 69 2.01 3.03 17.82
CA ALA A 69 1.31 3.49 16.62
C ALA A 69 2.23 4.33 15.72
N ALA A 70 3.05 5.22 16.29
CA ALA A 70 4.03 6.02 15.55
C ALA A 70 5.09 5.14 14.86
N TRP A 71 5.55 4.07 15.53
CA TRP A 71 6.39 3.06 14.89
C TRP A 71 5.68 2.35 13.73
N GLY A 72 4.41 2.01 13.90
CA GLY A 72 3.57 1.47 12.81
C GLY A 72 3.42 2.43 11.63
N VAL A 73 3.28 3.74 11.90
CA VAL A 73 3.24 4.79 10.86
C VAL A 73 4.58 4.86 10.12
N LEU A 74 5.71 4.79 10.83
CA LEU A 74 7.03 4.78 10.20
C LEU A 74 7.22 3.55 9.29
N ALA A 75 6.85 2.36 9.76
CA ALA A 75 6.91 1.14 8.95
C ALA A 75 6.00 1.24 7.71
N ALA A 76 4.80 1.79 7.86
CA ALA A 76 3.88 2.04 6.74
C ALA A 76 4.44 3.08 5.75
N ALA A 77 5.12 4.11 6.24
CA ALA A 77 5.76 5.13 5.40
C ALA A 77 6.91 4.54 4.57
N LEU A 78 7.79 3.74 5.19
CA LEU A 78 8.89 3.06 4.50
C LEU A 78 8.35 2.07 3.45
N SER A 79 7.35 1.27 3.81
CA SER A 79 6.70 0.36 2.86
C SER A 79 6.04 1.10 1.69
N THR A 80 5.41 2.26 1.96
CA THR A 80 4.83 3.11 0.92
C THR A 80 5.92 3.71 0.03
N TRP A 81 7.05 4.12 0.61
CA TRP A 81 8.18 4.64 -0.14
C TRP A 81 8.78 3.60 -1.09
N ASP A 82 9.04 2.39 -0.60
CA ASP A 82 9.55 1.29 -1.42
C ASP A 82 8.58 0.95 -2.56
N HIS A 83 7.29 0.95 -2.25
CA HIS A 83 6.23 0.78 -3.23
C HIS A 83 6.27 1.88 -4.31
N PHE A 84 6.41 3.16 -3.93
CA PHE A 84 6.50 4.27 -4.87
C PHE A 84 7.72 4.14 -5.79
N ARG A 85 8.88 3.78 -5.24
CA ARG A 85 10.09 3.53 -6.03
C ARG A 85 9.87 2.41 -7.04
N ALA A 86 9.27 1.31 -6.60
CA ALA A 86 8.97 0.16 -7.46
C ALA A 86 7.92 0.51 -8.55
N SER A 87 6.91 1.32 -8.23
CA SER A 87 5.94 1.82 -9.23
C SER A 87 6.58 2.73 -10.28
N ILE A 88 7.57 3.54 -9.90
CA ILE A 88 8.30 4.40 -10.87
C ILE A 88 9.12 3.53 -11.83
N ALA A 89 9.78 2.48 -11.33
CA ALA A 89 10.49 1.53 -12.18
C ALA A 89 9.53 0.83 -13.15
N LEU A 90 8.35 0.43 -12.68
CA LEU A 90 7.32 -0.22 -13.50
C LEU A 90 6.77 0.72 -14.58
N GLY A 91 6.57 2.00 -14.27
CA GLY A 91 6.12 3.01 -15.22
C GLY A 91 7.14 3.35 -16.33
N ARG A 92 8.37 2.87 -16.23
CA ARG A 92 9.41 3.00 -17.28
C ARG A 92 9.46 1.81 -18.24
N LEU A 93 8.67 0.76 -18.01
CA LEU A 93 8.59 -0.37 -18.94
C LEU A 93 8.00 0.08 -20.28
N THR A 94 8.55 -0.44 -21.38
CA THR A 94 8.05 -0.13 -22.72
C THR A 94 6.81 -0.96 -23.02
N PRO A 95 5.91 -0.49 -23.90
CA PRO A 95 4.75 -1.27 -24.34
C PRO A 95 5.15 -2.64 -24.92
N ALA A 96 6.35 -2.74 -25.52
CA ALA A 96 6.88 -3.99 -26.06
C ALA A 96 7.23 -5.01 -24.97
N SER A 97 7.82 -4.59 -23.85
CA SER A 97 8.09 -5.51 -22.73
C SER A 97 6.82 -5.94 -22.00
N LEU A 98 5.82 -5.06 -21.90
CA LEU A 98 4.48 -5.42 -21.39
C LEU A 98 3.76 -6.42 -22.30
N ALA A 99 3.86 -6.26 -23.62
CA ALA A 99 3.23 -7.17 -24.58
C ALA A 99 3.94 -8.54 -24.68
N ALA A 100 5.24 -8.59 -24.41
CA ALA A 100 6.01 -9.84 -24.35
C ALA A 100 5.61 -10.71 -23.13
N GLU A 101 5.13 -10.08 -22.06
CA GLU A 101 4.70 -10.76 -20.84
C GLU A 101 3.29 -11.30 -21.03
N THR A 102 3.20 -12.51 -21.60
CA THR A 102 1.91 -13.12 -21.93
C THR A 102 1.18 -13.61 -20.68
N ASP A 103 1.85 -14.16 -19.67
CA ASP A 103 1.17 -14.65 -18.46
C ASP A 103 0.91 -13.51 -17.45
N PRO A 104 -0.35 -13.08 -17.25
CA PRO A 104 -0.67 -12.06 -16.28
C PRO A 104 -0.30 -12.50 -14.85
N ARG A 105 -0.39 -13.80 -14.51
CA ARG A 105 -0.05 -14.28 -13.16
C ARG A 105 1.44 -14.11 -12.87
N ALA A 106 2.29 -14.50 -13.82
CA ALA A 106 3.73 -14.28 -13.74
C ALA A 106 4.06 -12.80 -13.61
N PHE A 107 3.43 -11.93 -14.41
CA PHE A 107 3.59 -10.47 -14.33
C PHE A 107 3.28 -9.95 -12.91
N TRP A 108 2.08 -10.23 -12.40
CA TRP A 108 1.66 -9.74 -11.08
C TRP A 108 2.53 -10.28 -9.93
N TRP A 109 3.02 -11.52 -10.04
CA TRP A 109 3.93 -12.10 -9.06
C TRP A 109 5.32 -11.47 -9.09
N THR A 110 5.86 -11.22 -10.28
CA THR A 110 7.14 -10.53 -10.50
C THR A 110 7.10 -9.11 -9.92
N TYR A 111 5.98 -8.42 -10.11
CA TYR A 111 5.78 -7.04 -9.64
C TYR A 111 4.98 -6.95 -8.33
N ARG A 112 4.93 -8.00 -7.51
CA ARG A 112 4.17 -8.02 -6.25
C ARG A 112 4.61 -6.98 -5.22
N ALA A 113 5.84 -6.48 -5.31
CA ALA A 113 6.29 -5.35 -4.49
C ALA A 113 5.56 -4.03 -4.87
N VAL A 114 5.09 -3.93 -6.11
CA VAL A 114 4.35 -2.80 -6.68
C VAL A 114 2.84 -2.95 -6.50
N PHE A 115 2.34 -4.10 -6.07
CA PHE A 115 0.91 -4.34 -5.90
C PHE A 115 0.71 -5.00 -4.54
N PRO A 116 0.08 -4.34 -3.55
CA PRO A 116 -0.19 -4.93 -2.24
C PRO A 116 -1.28 -6.00 -2.45
N MET A 117 -0.88 -7.18 -2.91
CA MET A 117 -1.76 -8.20 -3.43
C MET A 117 -2.00 -9.24 -2.34
N GLN A 118 -3.22 -9.26 -1.79
CA GLN A 118 -3.80 -10.47 -1.25
C GLN A 118 -4.39 -11.27 -2.44
N TRP A 119 -3.57 -12.10 -3.09
CA TRP A 119 -4.08 -13.11 -4.01
C TRP A 119 -4.55 -14.29 -3.19
N THR A 120 -5.83 -14.34 -2.85
CA THR A 120 -6.43 -15.59 -2.40
C THR A 120 -6.69 -16.46 -3.62
N MET A 121 -5.84 -17.47 -3.83
CA MET A 121 -6.16 -18.58 -4.71
C MET A 121 -7.29 -19.38 -4.06
N ARG A 122 -8.50 -19.24 -4.59
CA ARG A 122 -9.56 -20.24 -4.45
C ARG A 122 -10.15 -20.52 -5.82
#